data_AF-A0A937SZP3-F1
#
_entry.id   AF-A0A937SZP3-F1
#
_cell.length_a   1.000
_cell.length_b   1.000
_cell.length_c   1.000
_cell.angle_alpha   90.00
_cell.angle_beta   90.00
_cell.angle_gamma   90.00
#
_symmetry.space_group_name_H-M   'P 1'
#
loop_
_entity.id
_entity.type
_entity.pdbx_description
1 polymer ?
#
loop_
_entity_poly.entity_id
_entity_poly.type
_entity_poly.pdbx_seq_one_letter_code
_entity_poly.pdbx_strand_id
1 'polypeptide(L)'
;METKKQFLDNLKKVCLCRSIKAGTITSAIQGGLLTFEALRRAIGVGTGNCKAKRCRPKIEERIKDHKDSLKEDDVVIEPKASGDPIL
;
A
#
# COMPACT_ATOMS: atom_id res chain seq x y z
N MET A 1 16.66 8.25 -12.97
CA MET A 1 15.91 8.24 -14.24
C MET A 1 14.82 7.18 -14.13
N GLU A 2 13.55 7.55 -14.31
CA GLU A 2 12.45 6.59 -14.25
C GLU A 2 12.47 5.67 -15.48
N THR A 3 12.39 4.36 -15.29
CA THR A 3 12.48 3.40 -16.41
C THR A 3 11.17 3.36 -17.21
N LYS A 4 11.26 3.12 -18.53
CA LYS A 4 10.08 3.00 -19.42
C LYS A 4 9.01 2.05 -18.89
N LYS A 5 9.42 0.97 -18.19
CA LYS A 5 8.53 -0.01 -17.56
C LYS A 5 7.73 0.58 -16.39
N GLN A 6 8.36 1.39 -15.53
CA GLN A 6 7.69 2.06 -14.40
C GLN A 6 6.65 3.06 -14.90
N PHE A 7 6.98 3.85 -15.92
CA PHE A 7 6.04 4.78 -16.53
C PHE A 7 4.80 4.06 -17.08
N LEU A 8 5.00 2.97 -17.83
CA LEU A 8 3.89 2.17 -18.36
C LEU A 8 3.05 1.55 -17.24
N ASP A 9 3.66 1.12 -16.14
CA ASP A 9 2.93 0.56 -15.01
C ASP A 9 2.04 1.61 -14.33
N ASN A 10 2.56 2.82 -14.12
CA ASN A 10 1.82 3.93 -13.53
C ASN A 10 0.55 4.31 -14.32
N LEU A 11 0.53 4.07 -15.62
CA LEU A 11 -0.65 4.33 -16.46
C LEU A 11 -1.73 3.23 -16.37
N LYS A 12 -1.39 2.03 -15.91
CA LYS A 12 -2.35 0.91 -15.83
C LYS A 12 -3.46 1.22 -14.83
N LYS A 13 -4.69 0.84 -15.19
CA LYS A 13 -5.85 0.98 -14.30
C LYS A 13 -5.85 -0.13 -13.26
N VAL A 14 -5.87 0.25 -11.98
CA VAL A 14 -6.00 -0.68 -10.85
C VAL A 14 -7.46 -0.79 -10.42
N CYS A 15 -8.16 0.35 -10.29
CA CYS A 15 -9.60 0.36 -10.04
C CYS A 15 -10.37 0.53 -11.34
N LEU A 16 -10.81 -0.58 -11.94
CA LEU A 16 -11.54 -0.56 -13.21
C LEU A 16 -12.85 0.24 -13.14
N CYS A 17 -13.60 0.12 -12.04
CA CYS A 17 -14.88 0.81 -11.86
C CYS A 17 -14.76 2.34 -11.71
N ARG A 18 -13.63 2.83 -11.18
CA ARG A 18 -13.37 4.26 -10.96
C ARG A 18 -12.34 4.83 -11.93
N SER A 19 -11.84 4.01 -12.86
CA SER A 19 -10.73 4.33 -13.76
C SER A 19 -9.50 4.92 -13.07
N ILE A 20 -9.20 4.48 -11.83
CA ILE A 20 -8.05 4.97 -11.06
C ILE A 20 -6.80 4.18 -11.48
N LYS A 21 -5.74 4.93 -11.80
CA LYS A 21 -4.46 4.43 -12.29
C LYS A 21 -3.52 4.05 -11.15
N ALA A 22 -2.55 3.18 -11.43
CA ALA A 22 -1.51 2.76 -10.50
C ALA A 22 -0.70 3.95 -9.98
N GLY A 23 -0.34 4.90 -10.85
CA GLY A 23 0.45 6.08 -10.47
C GLY A 23 -0.25 6.92 -9.41
N THR A 24 -1.55 7.17 -9.54
CA THR A 24 -2.33 7.91 -8.53
C THR A 24 -2.31 7.21 -7.16
N ILE A 25 -2.40 5.87 -7.15
CA ILE A 25 -2.34 5.08 -5.92
C ILE A 25 -0.94 5.16 -5.31
N THR A 26 0.10 4.97 -6.13
CA THR A 26 1.50 5.07 -5.69
C THR A 26 1.82 6.44 -5.11
N SER A 27 1.43 7.53 -5.78
CA SER A 27 1.62 8.90 -5.28
C SER A 27 0.90 9.15 -3.96
N ALA A 28 -0.31 8.61 -3.79
CA ALA A 28 -1.03 8.72 -2.52
C ALA A 28 -0.35 7.92 -1.40
N ILE A 29 0.14 6.71 -1.70
CA ILE A 29 0.91 5.90 -0.74
C ILE A 29 2.19 6.63 -0.31
N GLN A 30 2.94 7.18 -1.26
CA GLN A 30 4.14 8.01 -1.01
C GLN A 30 3.82 9.28 -0.20
N GLY A 31 2.61 9.82 -0.34
CA GLY A 31 2.10 10.91 0.49
C GLY A 31 1.65 10.50 1.89
N GLY A 32 1.87 9.25 2.30
CA GLY A 32 1.56 8.74 3.64
C GLY A 32 0.21 8.05 3.79
N LEU A 33 -0.55 7.83 2.71
CA LEU A 33 -1.81 7.07 2.78
C LEU A 33 -1.56 5.56 2.79
N LEU A 34 -1.14 5.06 3.96
CA LEU A 34 -0.66 3.70 4.17
C LEU A 34 -1.75 2.67 4.54
N THR A 35 -3.02 2.96 4.24
CA THR A 35 -4.14 2.04 4.43
C THR A 35 -5.12 2.12 3.27
N PHE A 36 -5.78 0.99 2.99
CA PHE A 36 -6.81 0.94 1.95
C PHE A 36 -7.96 1.92 2.23
N GLU A 37 -8.34 2.09 3.50
CA GLU A 37 -9.41 3.00 3.87
C GLU A 37 -9.02 4.47 3.69
N ALA A 38 -7.79 4.85 4.04
CA ALA A 38 -7.27 6.20 3.77
C ALA A 38 -7.31 6.50 2.27
N LEU A 39 -6.83 5.58 1.43
CA LEU A 39 -6.92 5.71 -0.03
C LEU A 39 -8.36 5.78 -0.51
N ARG A 40 -9.27 4.95 0.04
CA ARG A 40 -10.69 4.98 -0.30
C ARG A 40 -11.31 6.35 -0.01
N ARG A 41 -10.99 6.96 1.13
CA ARG A 41 -11.52 8.27 1.53
C ARG A 41 -10.92 9.40 0.69
N ALA A 42 -9.62 9.34 0.38
CA ALA A 42 -8.92 10.41 -0.32
C ALA A 42 -9.11 10.39 -1.85
N ILE A 43 -8.98 9.20 -2.48
CA ILE A 43 -9.00 9.06 -3.94
C ILE A 43 -10.18 8.23 -4.45
N GLY A 44 -11.07 7.77 -3.57
CA GLY A 44 -12.30 7.09 -3.96
C GLY A 44 -12.10 5.67 -4.50
N VAL A 45 -10.98 5.00 -4.20
CA VAL A 45 -10.78 3.59 -4.61
C VAL A 45 -11.77 2.66 -3.93
N GLY A 46 -12.25 1.66 -4.67
CA GLY A 46 -13.12 0.62 -4.14
C GLY A 46 -14.54 1.05 -3.80
N THR A 47 -14.97 2.27 -4.13
CA THR A 47 -16.36 2.75 -3.95
C THR A 47 -17.28 2.42 -5.13
N GLY A 48 -16.74 1.86 -6.23
CA GLY A 48 -17.53 1.47 -7.39
C GLY A 48 -18.36 0.19 -7.17
N ASN A 49 -19.12 -0.19 -8.20
CA ASN A 49 -20.06 -1.31 -8.15
C ASN A 49 -19.44 -2.66 -7.73
N CYS A 50 -18.14 -2.87 -7.98
CA CYS A 50 -17.44 -4.07 -7.56
C CYS A 50 -17.14 -4.13 -6.04
N LYS A 51 -17.44 -3.08 -5.27
CA LYS A 51 -17.23 -2.98 -3.81
C LYS A 51 -15.82 -3.40 -3.39
N ALA A 52 -14.82 -2.91 -4.11
CA ALA A 52 -13.39 -3.19 -3.92
C ALA A 52 -12.92 -4.64 -4.19
N LYS A 53 -13.80 -5.58 -4.55
CA LYS A 53 -13.44 -7.00 -4.78
C LYS A 53 -12.26 -7.20 -5.76
N ARG A 54 -12.14 -6.33 -6.77
CA ARG A 54 -11.12 -6.45 -7.83
C ARG A 54 -9.83 -5.67 -7.56
N CYS A 55 -9.93 -4.51 -6.93
CA CYS A 55 -8.79 -3.59 -6.77
C CYS A 55 -8.15 -3.69 -5.39
N ARG A 56 -8.88 -4.10 -4.36
CA ARG A 56 -8.39 -4.19 -2.99
C ARG A 56 -7.10 -5.01 -2.85
N PRO A 57 -7.01 -6.27 -3.32
CA PRO A 57 -5.80 -7.08 -3.13
C PRO A 57 -4.56 -6.42 -3.75
N LYS A 58 -4.70 -5.84 -4.96
CA LYS A 58 -3.60 -5.14 -5.64
C LYS A 58 -3.15 -3.86 -4.94
N ILE A 59 -4.07 -3.18 -4.24
CA ILE A 59 -3.76 -1.96 -3.49
C ILE A 59 -3.09 -2.32 -2.16
N GLU A 60 -3.61 -3.33 -1.46
CA GLU A 60 -3.02 -3.83 -0.21
C GLU A 60 -1.62 -4.38 -0.42
N GLU A 61 -1.37 -5.10 -1.51
CA GLU A 61 -0.02 -5.52 -1.94
C GLU A 61 0.92 -4.32 -2.11
N ARG A 62 0.52 -3.30 -2.88
CA ARG A 62 1.34 -2.08 -3.06
C ARG A 62 1.65 -1.33 -1.76
N ILE A 63 0.67 -1.26 -0.85
CA ILE A 63 0.88 -0.65 0.47
C ILE A 63 1.90 -1.48 1.26
N LYS A 64 1.77 -2.80 1.23
CA LYS A 64 2.68 -3.71 1.92
C LYS A 64 4.10 -3.56 1.38
N ASP A 65 4.27 -3.64 0.06
CA ASP A 65 5.57 -3.48 -0.60
C ASP A 65 6.22 -2.15 -0.22
N HIS A 66 5.46 -1.06 -0.23
CA HIS A 66 5.98 0.25 0.18
C HIS A 66 6.41 0.28 1.65
N LYS A 67 5.64 -0.34 2.55
CA LYS A 67 6.02 -0.44 3.98
C LYS A 67 7.26 -1.29 4.17
N ASP A 68 7.40 -2.40 3.45
CA ASP A 68 8.58 -3.25 3.54
C ASP A 68 9.83 -2.53 3.00
N SER A 69 9.71 -1.69 1.96
CA SER A 69 10.80 -0.80 1.52
C SER A 69 11.16 0.32 2.51
N LEU A 70 10.35 0.57 3.54
CA LEU A 70 10.63 1.57 4.60
C LEU A 70 11.26 0.93 5.86
N LYS A 71 11.27 -0.41 5.97
CA LYS A 71 11.77 -1.12 7.17
C LYS A 71 13.30 -1.35 7.18
N GLU A 72 14.04 -0.82 6.20
CA GLU A 72 15.51 -0.93 6.18
C GLU A 72 16.21 0.03 7.16
N ASP A 73 15.48 0.94 7.83
CA ASP A 73 16.00 1.81 8.90
C ASP A 73 15.65 1.32 10.33
N ASP A 74 15.13 0.11 10.51
CA ASP A 74 14.86 -0.48 11.85
C ASP A 74 15.50 -1.87 11.98
N VAL A 75 16.83 -1.94 11.81
CA VAL A 75 17.64 -2.97 12.48
C VAL A 75 18.23 -2.33 13.73
N VAL A 76 17.51 -2.46 14.84
CA VAL A 76 17.93 -2.89 16.19
C VAL A 76 16.71 -2.61 17.08
N ILE A 77 16.03 -3.56 17.74
CA ILE A 77 16.55 -4.55 18.68
C ILE A 77 15.47 -5.64 18.92
N GLU A 78 15.80 -6.91 18.70
CA GLU A 78 15.28 -8.06 19.45
C GLU A 78 16.50 -8.96 19.76
N PRO A 79 16.56 -9.76 20.85
CA PRO A 79 15.46 -10.45 21.56
C PRO A 79 15.59 -10.30 23.11
N LYS A 80 14.85 -10.91 24.05
CA LYS A 80 14.26 -12.27 24.17
C LYS A 80 13.43 -12.32 25.46
N ALA A 81 12.45 -13.22 25.54
CA ALA A 81 11.73 -13.58 26.76
C ALA A 81 12.63 -14.26 27.83
N SER A 82 12.31 -14.03 29.12
CA SER A 82 12.61 -14.93 30.26
C SER A 82 11.60 -14.71 31.39
N GLY A 83 11.04 -15.80 31.93
CA GLY A 83 10.32 -15.82 33.23
C GLY A 83 11.21 -15.36 34.38
N ASP A 84 10.69 -15.04 35.58
CA ASP A 84 10.17 -15.99 36.57
C ASP A 84 9.46 -15.23 37.75
N PRO A 85 8.83 -15.90 38.74
CA PRO A 85 7.60 -15.47 39.43
C PRO A 85 7.81 -14.51 40.61
N ILE A 86 6.76 -13.72 40.91
CA ILE A 86 6.69 -12.91 42.12
C ILE A 86 6.27 -13.80 43.30
N LEU A 87 7.09 -13.72 44.34
CA LEU A 87 7.04 -14.29 45.69
C LEU A 87 5.64 -14.39 46.32
#